data_AF-A0A4R2P257-F1
#
_entry.id   AF-A0A4R2P257-F1
#
_cell.length_a   1.000
_cell.length_b   1.000
_cell.length_c   1.000
_cell.angle_alpha   90.00
_cell.angle_beta   90.00
_cell.angle_gamma   90.00
#
_symmetry.space_group_name_H-M   'P 1'
#
loop_
_entity.id
_entity.type
_entity.pdbx_description
1 polymer ?
#
loop_
_entity_poly.entity_id
_entity_poly.type
_entity_poly.pdbx_seq_one_letter_code
_entity_poly.pdbx_strand_id
1 'polypeptide(L)' 'MENVKHNYKALLMEYDKASEFFQETGFTRLLAHALENLERFERVFIKYFSLEELQELQVELGSQGLAIV' A
#
# COMPACT_ATOMS: atom_id res chain seq x y z
N MET A 1 -11.57 12.18 4.42
CA MET A 1 -10.95 10.94 3.94
C MET A 1 -9.86 11.14 2.90
N GLU A 2 -9.85 12.25 2.14
CA GLU A 2 -8.88 12.47 1.05
C GLU A 2 -7.40 12.29 1.43
N ASN A 3 -6.98 12.83 2.58
CA ASN A 3 -5.59 12.69 3.03
C ASN A 3 -5.21 11.22 3.30
N VAL A 4 -6.15 10.41 3.78
CA VAL A 4 -5.94 8.98 4.06
C VAL A 4 -5.80 8.22 2.75
N LYS A 5 -6.65 8.53 1.75
CA LYS A 5 -6.54 7.97 0.39
C LYS A 5 -5.22 8.32 -0.27
N HIS A 6 -4.80 9.59 -0.21
CA HIS A 6 -3.51 10.02 -0.74
C HIS A 6 -2.33 9.34 -0.07
N ASN A 7 -2.38 9.15 1.25
CA ASN A 7 -1.33 8.45 1.97
C ASN A 7 -1.25 6.98 1.54
N TYR A 8 -2.40 6.29 1.46
CA TYR A 8 -2.41 4.89 1.03
C TYR A 8 -1.92 4.73 -0.42
N LYS A 9 -2.36 5.62 -1.31
CA LYS A 9 -1.87 5.68 -2.70
C LYS A 9 -0.35 5.85 -2.76
N ALA A 10 0.22 6.75 -1.96
CA ALA A 10 1.67 6.95 -1.91
C ALA A 10 2.41 5.67 -1.46
N LEU A 11 1.89 4.98 -0.44
CA LEU A 11 2.46 3.73 0.04
C LEU A 11 2.41 2.61 -1.00
N LEU A 12 1.30 2.47 -1.75
CA LEU A 12 1.21 1.52 -2.85
C LEU A 12 2.20 1.83 -3.98
N MET A 13 2.37 3.12 -4.32
CA MET A 13 3.38 3.54 -5.31
C MET A 13 4.83 3.28 -4.84
N GLU A 14 5.10 3.42 -3.53
CA GLU A 14 6.40 3.05 -2.96
C GLU A 14 6.64 1.55 -3.03
N TYR A 15 5.61 0.74 -2.73
CA TYR A 15 5.66 -0.70 -2.88
C TYR A 15 5.92 -1.13 -4.32
N ASP A 16 5.20 -0.56 -5.29
CA ASP A 16 5.37 -0.90 -6.71
C ASP A 16 6.83 -0.70 -7.15
N LYS A 17 7.42 0.45 -6.82
CA LYS A 17 8.83 0.74 -7.11
C LYS A 17 9.80 -0.19 -6.37
N ALA A 18 9.51 -0.49 -5.11
CA ALA A 18 10.35 -1.39 -4.33
C ALA A 18 10.28 -2.84 -4.86
N SER A 19 9.12 -3.25 -5.38
CA SER A 19 8.89 -4.54 -6.03
C SER A 19 9.65 -4.62 -7.35
N GLU A 20 9.55 -3.60 -8.21
CA GLU A 20 10.35 -3.50 -9.45
C GLU A 20 11.85 -3.59 -9.15
N PHE A 21 12.34 -2.80 -8.19
CA PHE A 21 13.75 -2.82 -7.79
C PHE A 21 14.19 -4.19 -7.25
N PHE A 22 13.33 -4.85 -6.47
CA PHE A 22 13.60 -6.21 -6.01
C PHE A 22 13.68 -7.21 -7.17
N GLN A 23 12.77 -7.11 -8.15
CA GLN A 23 12.80 -7.98 -9.34
C GLN A 23 14.07 -7.78 -10.17
N GLU A 24 14.56 -6.55 -10.28
CA GLU A 24 15.79 -6.22 -11.03
C GLU A 24 17.07 -6.64 -10.31
N THR A 25 17.12 -6.49 -8.98
CA THR A 25 18.38 -6.56 -8.22
C THR A 25 18.46 -7.71 -7.21
N GLY A 26 17.32 -8.29 -6.83
CA GLY A 26 17.20 -9.24 -5.73
C GLY A 26 17.34 -8.62 -4.33
N PHE A 27 17.56 -7.31 -4.20
CA PHE A 27 17.69 -6.65 -2.89
C PHE A 27 16.33 -6.48 -2.21
N THR A 28 16.17 -7.13 -1.06
CA THR A 28 14.88 -7.20 -0.35
C THR A 28 14.61 -6.04 0.60
N ARG A 29 15.63 -5.25 0.97
CA ARG A 29 15.52 -4.25 2.05
C ARG A 29 14.44 -3.20 1.79
N LEU A 30 14.37 -2.67 0.57
CA LEU A 30 13.36 -1.65 0.21
C LEU A 30 11.96 -2.25 0.16
N LEU A 31 11.82 -3.45 -0.40
CA LEU A 31 10.55 -4.16 -0.46
C LEU A 31 10.00 -4.47 0.93
N ALA A 32 10.85 -4.97 1.84
CA ALA A 32 10.48 -5.23 3.22
C ALA A 32 10.03 -3.96 3.96
N HIS A 33 10.71 -2.83 3.74
CA HIS A 33 10.32 -1.56 4.33
C HIS A 33 8.98 -1.04 3.81
N ALA A 34 8.74 -1.14 2.50
CA ALA A 34 7.47 -0.74 1.90
C ALA A 34 6.29 -1.58 2.44
N LEU A 35 6.49 -2.90 2.57
CA LEU A 35 5.50 -3.83 3.15
C LEU A 35 5.18 -3.51 4.61
N GLU A 36 6.20 -3.22 5.43
CA GLU A 36 6.00 -2.85 6.84
C GLU A 36 5.18 -1.55 6.98
N ASN A 37 5.45 -0.55 6.13
CA ASN A 37 4.70 0.69 6.13
C ASN A 37 3.24 0.50 5.69
N LEU A 38 3.00 -0.33 4.67
CA LEU A 38 1.65 -0.71 4.23
C LEU A 38 0.88 -1.43 5.34
N GLU A 39 1.46 -2.47 5.93
CA GLU A 39 0.83 -3.22 7.02
C GLU A 39 0.47 -2.29 8.20
N ARG A 40 1.40 -1.40 8.57
CA ARG A 40 1.17 -0.45 9.66
C ARG A 40 0.03 0.51 9.33
N PHE A 41 -0.03 1.02 8.10
CA PHE A 41 -1.12 1.88 7.66
C PHE A 41 -2.46 1.14 7.73
N GLU A 42 -2.55 -0.07 7.18
CA GLU A 42 -3.78 -0.86 7.12
C GLU A 42 -4.29 -1.22 8.51
N ARG A 43 -3.39 -1.63 9.43
CA ARG A 43 -3.75 -1.87 10.83
C ARG A 43 -4.31 -0.63 11.52
N VAL A 44 -3.70 0.54 11.29
CA VAL A 44 -4.19 1.80 11.83
C VAL A 44 -5.53 2.18 11.19
N PHE A 45 -5.66 2.00 9.88
CA PHE A 45 -6.89 2.28 9.17
C PHE A 45 -8.06 1.46 9.73
N ILE A 46 -7.92 0.13 9.81
CA ILE A 46 -8.94 -0.78 10.35
C ILE A 46 -9.33 -0.40 11.78
N LYS A 47 -8.39 0.08 12.59
CA LYS A 47 -8.66 0.50 13.97
C LYS A 47 -9.59 1.72 14.06
N TYR A 48 -9.52 2.65 13.10
CA TYR A 48 -10.27 3.91 13.14
C TYR A 48 -11.47 3.96 12.19
N PHE A 49 -11.48 3.09 11.18
CA PHE A 49 -12.51 2.94 10.17
C PHE A 49 -13.07 1.52 10.30
N SER A 50 -12.84 0.66 9.30
CA SER A 50 -13.26 -0.74 9.28
C SER A 50 -12.44 -1.53 8.26
N LEU A 51 -12.61 -2.85 8.24
CA LEU A 51 -12.02 -3.70 7.21
C LEU A 51 -12.75 -3.51 5.86
N GLU A 52 -14.06 -3.34 5.88
CA GLU A 52 -14.89 -3.12 4.71
C GLU A 52 -14.48 -1.83 3.98
N GLU A 53 -14.29 -0.72 4.71
CA GLU A 53 -13.81 0.54 4.12
C GLU A 53 -12.39 0.41 3.53
N LEU A 54 -11.53 -0.43 4.12
CA LEU A 54 -10.21 -0.69 3.57
C LEU A 54 -10.31 -1.46 2.24
N GLN A 55 -11.19 -2.46 2.16
CA GLN A 55 -11.42 -3.23 0.95
C GLN A 55 -12.00 -2.36 -0.17
N GLU A 56 -12.96 -1.49 0.13
CA GLU A 56 -13.49 -0.52 -0.83
C GLU A 56 -12.39 0.40 -1.37
N LEU A 57 -11.51 0.87 -0.48
CA LEU A 57 -10.38 1.71 -0.85
C LEU A 57 -9.36 0.96 -1.73
N GLN A 58 -9.07 -0.30 -1.41
CA GLN A 58 -8.20 -1.16 -2.21
C GLN A 58 -8.79 -1.39 -3.61
N VAL A 59 -10.09 -1.66 -3.73
CA VAL A 59 -10.77 -1.81 -5.02
C VAL A 59 -10.72 -0.50 -5.82
N GLU A 60 -10.99 0.63 -5.18
CA GLU A 60 -10.91 1.96 -5.81
C GLU A 60 -9.51 2.22 -6.38
N LEU A 61 -8.46 1.95 -5.60
CA LEU A 61 -7.07 2.20 -6.00
C LEU A 61 -6.56 1.16 -7.01
N GLY A 62 -6.98 -0.10 -6.90
CA GLY A 62 -6.69 -1.13 -7.89
C GLY A 62 -7.30 -0.82 -9.25
N SER A 63 -8.49 -0.18 -9.29
CA SER A 63 -9.08 0.31 -10.54
C SER A 63 -8.24 1.42 -11.21
N GLN A 64 -7.34 2.06 -10.46
CA GLN A 64 -6.37 3.05 -10.97
C GLN A 64 -5.03 2.42 -11.40
N GLY A 65 -4.91 1.08 -11.36
CA GLY A 65 -3.72 0.35 -11.81
C GLY A 65 -2.61 0.21 -10.77
N LEU A 66 -2.88 0.47 -9.49
CA LEU A 66 -1.93 0.25 -8.40
C LEU A 66 -1.97 -1.22 -7.96
N ALA A 67 -0.82 -1.83 -7.68
CA ALA A 67 -0.82 -3.19 -7.16
C ALA A 67 -1.45 -3.22 -5.78
N ILE A 68 -2.48 -4.04 -5.61
CA ILE A 68 -3.05 -4.33 -4.29
C ILE A 68 -2.21 -5.48 -3.71
N VAL A 69 -1.77 -5.30 -2.47
CA VAL A 69 -0.94 -6.27 -1.72
C VAL A 69 -1.82 -7.10 -0.80
#